data_AF-A0A4P9XH00-F1
#
_entry.id   AF-A0A4P9XH00-F1
#
_cell.length_a   1.000
_cell.length_b   1.000
_cell.length_c   1.000
_cell.angle_alpha   90.00
_cell.angle_beta   90.00
_cell.angle_gamma   90.00
#
_symmetry.space_group_name_H-M   'P 1'
#
loop_
_entity.id
_entity.type
_entity.pdbx_description
1 polymer ?
#
loop_
_entity_poly.entity_id
_entity_poly.type
_entity_poly.pdbx_seq_one_letter_code
_entity_poly.pdbx_strand_id
1 'polypeptide(L)'
;RSVELEPAKGHEKYLCLGQLSVGIDALQYYERAVERLSAERVAYAAESDEAKILARQLSSALVSMTEIYLTDCCFEADAEQKCEQYLEQAVQADATNAEVYQTLASVRLSQQRPEDAKQALEKSVSLWIDLDPRDPAYPQSDARIALVKLMLEMELYDRALTILDGLQREDDQSVDMWYLFGWTYYCQGEQEGVTQERRLEVWEEARECLLQTEKLYQQQEHDDEGILEHAQELLATLNAALPPRSGDDEEEEEEEGAGGKDGEEDWEDIASSGDEEDAMEM
;
A
#
# COMPACT_ATOMS: atom_id res chain seq x y z
N ARG A 1 -4.92 -31.17 7.53
CA ARG A 1 -4.35 -32.15 8.51
C ARG A 1 -4.43 -31.70 9.97
N SER A 2 -3.86 -30.57 10.43
CA SER A 2 -3.96 -30.18 11.87
C SER A 2 -5.40 -29.89 12.34
N VAL A 3 -6.20 -29.19 11.53
CA VAL A 3 -7.63 -28.95 11.81
C VAL A 3 -8.48 -30.21 11.78
N GLU A 4 -8.09 -31.24 11.04
CA GLU A 4 -8.80 -32.53 10.97
C GLU A 4 -8.44 -33.44 12.15
N LEU A 5 -7.20 -33.35 12.64
CA LEU A 5 -6.67 -34.20 13.71
C LEU A 5 -7.07 -33.70 15.10
N GLU A 6 -7.03 -32.39 15.34
CA GLU A 6 -7.41 -31.79 16.64
C GLU A 6 -8.28 -30.54 16.44
N PRO A 7 -9.49 -30.62 15.86
CA PRO A 7 -10.29 -29.45 15.48
C PRO A 7 -10.57 -28.48 16.64
N ALA A 8 -10.60 -28.97 17.88
CA ALA A 8 -10.94 -28.17 19.05
C ALA A 8 -9.76 -27.42 19.70
N LYS A 9 -8.52 -27.59 19.21
CA LYS A 9 -7.30 -27.10 19.89
C LYS A 9 -6.53 -26.08 19.06
N GLY A 10 -6.29 -24.89 19.61
CA GLY A 10 -5.50 -23.81 19.00
C GLY A 10 -6.31 -22.98 18.01
N HIS A 11 -6.39 -21.68 18.24
CA HIS A 11 -7.07 -20.71 17.38
C HIS A 11 -6.20 -20.27 16.18
N GLU A 12 -4.87 -20.33 16.32
CA GLU A 12 -3.88 -19.79 15.37
C GLU A 12 -3.99 -20.43 13.99
N LYS A 13 -4.28 -21.73 13.95
CA LYS A 13 -4.48 -22.46 12.69
C LYS A 13 -5.70 -21.97 11.91
N TYR A 14 -6.75 -21.52 12.60
CA TYR A 14 -7.95 -21.01 11.96
C TYR A 14 -7.75 -19.59 11.47
N LEU A 15 -7.02 -18.75 12.22
CA LEU A 15 -6.59 -17.44 11.73
C LEU A 15 -5.75 -17.58 10.45
N CYS A 16 -4.76 -18.48 10.46
CA CYS A 16 -3.92 -18.73 9.29
C CYS A 16 -4.72 -19.26 8.09
N LEU A 17 -5.67 -20.17 8.31
CA LEU A 17 -6.55 -20.64 7.22
C LEU A 17 -7.46 -19.53 6.69
N GLY A 18 -7.96 -18.65 7.56
CA GLY A 18 -8.74 -17.48 7.15
C GLY A 18 -7.94 -16.56 6.23
N GLN A 19 -6.70 -16.23 6.60
CA GLN A 19 -5.80 -15.40 5.80
C GLN A 19 -5.43 -15.99 4.43
N LEU A 20 -5.44 -17.33 4.31
CA LEU A 20 -5.11 -18.05 3.08
C LEU A 20 -6.36 -18.40 2.24
N SER A 21 -7.54 -18.01 2.69
CA SER A 21 -8.82 -18.26 2.03
C SER A 21 -9.44 -16.94 1.58
N VAL A 22 -10.53 -16.99 0.82
CA VAL A 22 -11.25 -15.80 0.32
C VAL A 22 -12.75 -15.93 0.56
N GLY A 23 -13.44 -14.79 0.62
CA GLY A 23 -14.89 -14.71 0.75
C GLY A 23 -15.48 -15.56 1.89
N ILE A 24 -16.56 -16.27 1.60
CA ILE A 24 -17.31 -17.06 2.59
C ILE A 24 -16.46 -18.15 3.25
N ASP A 25 -15.52 -18.77 2.51
CA ASP A 25 -14.66 -19.82 3.07
C ASP A 25 -13.71 -19.23 4.13
N ALA A 26 -13.16 -18.03 3.89
CA ALA A 26 -12.36 -17.32 4.89
C ALA A 26 -13.20 -17.00 6.14
N LEU A 27 -14.43 -16.50 5.95
CA LEU A 27 -15.33 -16.20 7.06
C LEU A 27 -15.58 -17.41 7.96
N GLN A 28 -15.80 -18.60 7.40
CA GLN A 28 -16.00 -19.82 8.19
C GLN A 28 -14.78 -20.18 9.06
N TYR A 29 -13.57 -19.92 8.58
CA TYR A 29 -12.36 -20.13 9.38
C TYR A 29 -12.21 -19.06 10.46
N TYR A 30 -12.46 -17.80 10.14
CA TYR A 30 -12.42 -16.71 11.13
C TYR A 30 -13.49 -16.87 12.21
N GLU A 31 -14.71 -17.28 11.87
CA GLU A 31 -15.77 -17.59 12.86
C GLU A 31 -15.28 -18.63 13.87
N ARG A 32 -14.65 -19.71 13.40
CA ARG A 32 -14.04 -20.72 14.28
C ARG A 32 -12.90 -20.15 15.11
N ALA A 33 -12.08 -19.27 14.55
CA ALA A 33 -11.02 -18.61 15.30
C ALA A 33 -11.58 -17.73 16.42
N VAL A 34 -12.59 -16.90 16.12
CA VAL A 34 -13.29 -16.01 17.06
C VAL A 34 -13.93 -16.79 18.21
N GLU A 35 -14.63 -17.89 17.92
CA GLU A 35 -15.19 -18.77 18.94
C GLU A 35 -14.12 -19.30 19.90
N ARG A 36 -12.96 -19.69 19.37
CA ARG A 36 -11.86 -20.25 20.15
C ARG A 36 -11.15 -19.19 20.98
N LEU A 37 -10.81 -18.05 20.37
CA LEU A 37 -10.22 -16.90 21.05
C LEU A 37 -11.10 -16.45 22.23
N SER A 38 -12.40 -16.36 22.01
CA SER A 38 -13.37 -15.98 23.05
C SER A 38 -13.39 -17.00 24.19
N ALA A 39 -13.39 -18.29 23.88
CA ALA A 39 -13.38 -19.35 24.90
C ALA A 39 -12.06 -19.42 25.69
N GLU A 40 -10.92 -19.28 25.00
CA GLU A 40 -9.59 -19.31 25.60
C GLU A 40 -9.36 -18.10 26.51
N ARG A 41 -9.81 -16.91 26.09
CA ARG A 41 -9.68 -15.67 26.87
C ARG A 41 -10.35 -15.75 28.24
N VAL A 42 -11.47 -16.48 28.36
CA VAL A 42 -12.19 -16.66 29.64
C VAL A 42 -11.37 -17.46 30.67
N ALA A 43 -10.38 -18.25 30.23
CA ALA A 43 -9.51 -19.00 31.11
C ALA A 43 -8.48 -18.12 31.84
N TYR A 44 -8.28 -16.87 31.39
CA TYR A 44 -7.32 -15.93 31.93
C TYR A 44 -8.01 -14.81 32.71
N ALA A 45 -7.30 -14.20 33.66
CA ALA A 45 -7.78 -12.99 34.31
C ALA A 45 -7.85 -11.84 33.29
N ALA A 46 -8.91 -11.04 33.32
CA ALA A 46 -9.16 -10.01 32.30
C ALA A 46 -7.98 -9.04 32.06
N GLU A 47 -7.22 -8.73 33.11
CA GLU A 47 -6.09 -7.79 33.06
C GLU A 47 -4.73 -8.44 32.77
N SER A 48 -4.69 -9.77 32.62
CA SER A 48 -3.45 -10.49 32.28
C SER A 48 -2.98 -10.16 30.86
N ASP A 49 -1.67 -10.27 30.65
CA ASP A 49 -1.08 -10.02 29.33
C ASP A 49 -1.59 -11.04 28.31
N GLU A 50 -1.83 -12.29 28.71
CA GLU A 50 -2.42 -13.32 27.86
C GLU A 50 -3.86 -12.95 27.43
N ALA A 51 -4.69 -12.46 28.35
CA ALA A 51 -6.05 -12.02 28.01
C ALA A 51 -6.03 -10.82 27.05
N LYS A 52 -5.06 -9.90 27.18
CA LYS A 52 -4.89 -8.75 26.28
C LYS A 52 -4.42 -9.16 24.89
N ILE A 53 -3.49 -10.11 24.80
CA ILE A 53 -3.04 -10.67 23.52
C ILE A 53 -4.22 -11.33 22.80
N LEU A 54 -4.97 -12.19 23.49
CA LEU A 54 -6.15 -12.86 22.93
C LEU A 54 -7.25 -11.86 22.54
N ALA A 55 -7.42 -10.78 23.32
CA ALA A 55 -8.35 -9.70 23.01
C ALA A 55 -7.95 -8.93 21.73
N ARG A 56 -6.66 -8.62 21.56
CA ARG A 56 -6.13 -8.01 20.34
C ARG A 56 -6.33 -8.92 19.13
N GLN A 57 -6.00 -10.21 19.24
CA GLN A 57 -6.21 -11.18 18.17
C GLN A 57 -7.69 -11.34 17.80
N LEU A 58 -8.58 -11.35 18.80
CA LEU A 58 -10.03 -11.37 18.58
C LEU A 58 -10.50 -10.12 17.84
N SER A 59 -10.02 -8.96 18.26
CA SER A 59 -10.31 -7.67 17.62
C SER A 59 -9.86 -7.65 16.16
N SER A 60 -8.62 -8.03 15.86
CA SER A 60 -8.10 -8.09 14.49
C SER A 60 -8.79 -9.16 13.63
N ALA A 61 -9.19 -10.31 14.19
CA ALA A 61 -9.96 -11.30 13.45
C ALA A 61 -11.33 -10.76 12.99
N LEU A 62 -12.01 -10.02 13.86
CA LEU A 62 -13.29 -9.36 13.53
C LEU A 62 -13.12 -8.22 12.52
N VAL A 63 -11.98 -7.52 12.55
CA VAL A 63 -11.59 -6.56 11.50
C VAL A 63 -11.45 -7.28 10.16
N SER A 64 -10.68 -8.37 10.08
CA SER A 64 -10.53 -9.13 8.83
C SER A 64 -11.88 -9.64 8.29
N MET A 65 -12.76 -10.10 9.18
CA MET A 65 -14.12 -10.48 8.78
C MET A 65 -14.92 -9.30 8.20
N THR A 66 -14.76 -8.11 8.76
CA THR A 66 -15.41 -6.88 8.25
C THR A 66 -14.87 -6.51 6.88
N GLU A 67 -13.56 -6.56 6.67
CA GLU A 67 -12.91 -6.28 5.40
C GLU A 67 -13.40 -7.23 4.29
N ILE A 68 -13.56 -8.53 4.59
CA ILE A 68 -14.13 -9.50 3.65
C ILE A 68 -15.56 -9.11 3.23
N TYR A 69 -16.37 -8.56 4.13
CA TYR A 69 -17.71 -8.05 3.78
C TYR A 69 -17.67 -6.70 3.05
N LEU A 70 -16.59 -5.93 3.15
CA LEU A 70 -16.39 -4.73 2.34
C LEU A 70 -15.90 -5.03 0.92
N THR A 71 -15.33 -6.22 0.68
CA THR A 71 -14.77 -6.63 -0.62
C THR A 71 -15.50 -7.84 -1.21
N ASP A 72 -15.09 -9.06 -0.83
CA ASP A 72 -15.52 -10.32 -1.46
C ASP A 72 -17.02 -10.60 -1.28
N CYS A 73 -17.56 -10.25 -0.11
CA CYS A 73 -18.94 -10.54 0.29
C CYS A 73 -19.83 -9.28 0.30
N CYS A 74 -19.42 -8.19 -0.38
CA CYS A 74 -20.15 -6.92 -0.35
C CYS A 74 -21.56 -6.96 -0.97
N PHE A 75 -21.87 -7.99 -1.76
CA PHE A 75 -23.20 -8.19 -2.35
C PHE A 75 -24.15 -9.01 -1.48
N GLU A 76 -23.70 -9.53 -0.33
CA GLU A 76 -24.56 -10.25 0.59
C GLU A 76 -25.57 -9.30 1.25
N ALA A 77 -26.81 -9.75 1.40
CA ALA A 77 -27.90 -8.90 1.86
C ALA A 77 -27.73 -8.43 3.33
N ASP A 78 -26.95 -9.16 4.12
CA ASP A 78 -26.62 -8.82 5.51
C ASP A 78 -25.21 -8.23 5.68
N ALA A 79 -24.48 -7.93 4.60
CA ALA A 79 -23.09 -7.46 4.65
C ALA A 79 -22.91 -6.23 5.56
N GLU A 80 -23.72 -5.18 5.36
CA GLU A 80 -23.66 -3.96 6.18
C GLU A 80 -23.95 -4.26 7.67
N GLN A 81 -24.96 -5.09 7.94
CA GLN A 81 -25.31 -5.48 9.30
C GLN A 81 -24.18 -6.26 9.98
N LYS A 82 -23.52 -7.16 9.24
CA LYS A 82 -22.37 -7.94 9.70
C LYS A 82 -21.19 -7.04 10.01
N CYS A 83 -20.87 -6.08 9.16
CA CYS A 83 -19.81 -5.10 9.39
C CYS A 83 -20.01 -4.34 10.72
N GLU A 84 -21.20 -3.79 10.96
CA GLU A 84 -21.50 -3.09 12.23
C GLU A 84 -21.36 -4.02 13.44
N GLN A 85 -21.91 -5.23 13.33
CA GLN A 85 -21.86 -6.23 14.41
C GLN A 85 -20.42 -6.64 14.74
N TYR A 86 -19.57 -6.83 13.74
CA TYR A 86 -18.18 -7.24 13.95
C TYR A 86 -17.33 -6.10 14.49
N LEU A 87 -17.51 -4.87 13.99
CA LEU A 87 -16.80 -3.70 14.52
C LEU A 87 -17.20 -3.40 15.96
N GLU A 88 -18.48 -3.52 16.32
CA GLU A 88 -18.91 -3.37 17.71
C GLU A 88 -18.22 -4.39 18.62
N GLN A 89 -18.19 -5.66 18.21
CA GLN A 89 -17.50 -6.71 18.95
C GLN A 89 -15.97 -6.48 19.00
N ALA A 90 -15.37 -5.95 17.93
CA ALA A 90 -13.93 -5.70 17.86
C ALA A 90 -13.50 -4.59 18.83
N VAL A 91 -14.31 -3.52 18.96
CA VAL A 91 -14.11 -2.46 19.96
C VAL A 91 -14.32 -2.99 21.38
N GLN A 92 -15.36 -3.81 21.60
CA GLN A 92 -15.58 -4.45 22.90
C GLN A 92 -14.45 -5.41 23.29
N ALA A 93 -13.84 -6.07 22.30
CA ALA A 93 -12.70 -6.94 22.52
C ALA A 93 -11.46 -6.12 22.91
N ASP A 94 -11.08 -5.14 22.08
CA ASP A 94 -9.96 -4.24 22.34
C ASP A 94 -10.20 -2.84 21.74
N ALA A 95 -10.57 -1.89 22.59
CA ALA A 95 -10.80 -0.50 22.21
C ALA A 95 -9.53 0.29 21.88
N THR A 96 -8.34 -0.29 22.09
CA THR A 96 -7.04 0.29 21.76
C THR A 96 -6.48 -0.22 20.43
N ASN A 97 -7.23 -1.06 19.71
CA ASN A 97 -6.82 -1.53 18.40
C ASN A 97 -7.12 -0.46 17.32
N ALA A 98 -6.05 0.14 16.77
CA ALA A 98 -6.14 1.20 15.78
C ALA A 98 -6.79 0.74 14.47
N GLU A 99 -6.58 -0.52 14.06
CA GLU A 99 -7.13 -1.13 12.83
C GLU A 99 -8.65 -1.12 12.82
N VAL A 100 -9.27 -1.30 13.99
CA VAL A 100 -10.74 -1.28 14.15
C VAL A 100 -11.30 0.06 13.70
N TYR A 101 -10.63 1.15 14.06
CA TYR A 101 -11.10 2.49 13.73
C TYR A 101 -10.80 2.89 12.29
N GLN A 102 -9.73 2.34 11.68
CA GLN A 102 -9.49 2.50 10.24
C GLN A 102 -10.58 1.80 9.44
N THR A 103 -10.88 0.55 9.79
CA THR A 103 -11.93 -0.25 9.14
C THR A 103 -13.32 0.35 9.37
N LEU A 104 -13.57 0.89 10.57
CA LEU A 104 -14.79 1.65 10.85
C LEU A 104 -14.91 2.87 9.92
N ALA A 105 -13.81 3.58 9.62
CA ALA A 105 -13.86 4.67 8.65
C ALA A 105 -14.26 4.17 7.26
N SER A 106 -13.70 3.05 6.79
CA SER A 106 -14.09 2.43 5.51
C SER A 106 -15.58 2.03 5.45
N VAL A 107 -16.12 1.48 6.55
CA VAL A 107 -17.56 1.19 6.67
C VAL A 107 -18.39 2.47 6.61
N ARG A 108 -17.98 3.53 7.33
CA ARG A 108 -18.69 4.81 7.34
C ARG A 108 -18.66 5.48 5.96
N LEU A 109 -17.56 5.39 5.22
CA LEU A 109 -17.49 5.86 3.84
C LEU A 109 -18.45 5.08 2.92
N SER A 110 -18.48 3.76 3.04
CA SER A 110 -19.42 2.90 2.28
C SER A 110 -20.90 3.24 2.57
N GLN A 111 -21.18 3.71 3.79
CA GLN A 111 -22.50 4.20 4.23
C GLN A 111 -22.79 5.66 3.87
N GLN A 112 -21.89 6.34 3.14
CA GLN A 112 -22.00 7.77 2.82
C GLN A 112 -22.02 8.68 4.07
N ARG A 113 -21.22 8.34 5.09
CA ARG A 113 -21.08 9.07 6.36
C ARG A 113 -19.65 9.60 6.56
N PRO A 114 -19.18 10.56 5.73
CA PRO A 114 -17.78 11.00 5.74
C PRO A 114 -17.35 11.65 7.07
N GLU A 115 -18.22 12.40 7.74
CA GLU A 115 -17.86 13.03 9.02
C GLU A 115 -17.65 12.02 10.17
N ASP A 116 -18.36 10.89 10.12
CA ASP A 116 -18.15 9.80 11.07
C ASP A 116 -16.87 9.02 10.74
N ALA A 117 -16.55 8.89 9.44
CA ALA A 117 -15.30 8.30 8.98
C ALA A 117 -14.08 9.11 9.44
N LYS A 118 -14.13 10.45 9.33
CA LYS A 118 -13.09 11.36 9.82
C LYS A 118 -12.87 11.21 11.33
N GLN A 119 -13.94 11.13 12.12
CA GLN A 119 -13.85 10.90 13.57
C GLN A 119 -13.21 9.55 13.90
N ALA A 120 -13.54 8.50 13.14
CA ALA A 120 -12.93 7.19 13.30
C ALA A 120 -11.44 7.21 12.96
N LEU A 121 -11.02 7.84 11.86
CA LEU A 121 -9.59 7.97 11.55
C LEU A 121 -8.82 8.77 12.59
N GLU A 122 -9.36 9.89 13.08
CA GLU A 122 -8.69 10.67 14.13
C GLU A 122 -8.53 9.84 15.41
N LYS A 123 -9.55 9.03 15.74
CA LYS A 123 -9.46 8.09 16.85
C LYS A 123 -8.36 7.04 16.59
N SER A 124 -8.27 6.47 15.40
CA SER A 124 -7.21 5.53 15.02
C SER A 124 -5.83 6.14 15.23
N VAL A 125 -5.56 7.30 14.61
CA VAL A 125 -4.27 8.01 14.67
C VAL A 125 -3.87 8.33 16.10
N SER A 126 -4.82 8.80 16.92
CA SER A 126 -4.56 9.15 18.33
C SER A 126 -4.04 7.99 19.19
N LEU A 127 -4.23 6.75 18.76
CA LEU A 127 -3.79 5.56 19.50
C LEU A 127 -2.31 5.27 19.31
N TRP A 128 -1.68 5.76 18.24
CA TRP A 128 -0.32 5.34 17.88
C TRP A 128 0.63 6.46 17.41
N ILE A 129 0.12 7.64 17.04
CA ILE A 129 0.96 8.69 16.41
C ILE A 129 2.14 9.16 17.28
N ASP A 130 1.97 9.14 18.60
CA ASP A 130 2.98 9.56 19.58
C ASP A 130 3.78 8.38 20.17
N LEU A 131 3.57 7.15 19.69
CA LEU A 131 4.31 5.98 20.15
C LEU A 131 5.71 5.94 19.52
N ASP A 132 6.65 5.24 20.20
CA ASP A 132 7.92 4.89 19.59
C ASP A 132 7.66 3.95 18.39
N PRO A 133 8.32 4.11 17.23
CA PRO A 133 8.13 3.21 16.08
C PRO A 133 8.44 1.73 16.36
N ARG A 134 9.09 1.40 17.48
CA ARG A 134 9.31 0.02 17.94
C ARG A 134 8.20 -0.51 18.84
N ASP A 135 7.20 0.31 19.19
CA ASP A 135 6.06 -0.12 19.99
C ASP A 135 5.22 -1.13 19.20
N PRO A 136 4.81 -2.27 19.78
CA PRO A 136 3.98 -3.25 19.10
C PRO A 136 2.62 -2.72 18.60
N ALA A 137 2.12 -1.63 19.17
CA ALA A 137 0.88 -0.97 18.73
C ALA A 137 1.11 0.04 17.60
N TYR A 138 2.38 0.33 17.23
CA TYR A 138 2.71 1.16 16.08
C TYR A 138 2.40 0.40 14.78
N PRO A 139 1.50 0.91 13.90
CA PRO A 139 1.09 0.17 12.71
C PRO A 139 2.24 -0.03 11.72
N GLN A 140 2.21 -1.17 11.02
CA GLN A 140 3.16 -1.46 9.95
C GLN A 140 3.01 -0.49 8.76
N SER A 141 3.99 -0.46 7.86
CA SER A 141 4.00 0.39 6.66
C SER A 141 2.68 0.30 5.88
N ASP A 142 2.23 -0.91 5.57
CA ASP A 142 1.12 -1.14 4.66
C ASP A 142 -0.20 -0.64 5.24
N ALA A 143 -0.39 -0.78 6.56
CA ALA A 143 -1.54 -0.24 7.27
C ALA A 143 -1.54 1.30 7.26
N ARG A 144 -0.35 1.95 7.32
CA ARG A 144 -0.23 3.41 7.21
C ARG A 144 -0.43 3.90 5.77
N ILE A 145 0.02 3.13 4.77
CA ILE A 145 -0.25 3.40 3.35
C ILE A 145 -1.77 3.34 3.08
N ALA A 146 -2.46 2.31 3.57
CA ALA A 146 -3.91 2.20 3.48
C ALA A 146 -4.62 3.37 4.18
N LEU A 147 -4.14 3.77 5.37
CA LEU A 147 -4.66 4.92 6.08
C LEU A 147 -4.52 6.23 5.28
N VAL A 148 -3.38 6.44 4.62
CA VAL A 148 -3.17 7.63 3.78
C VAL A 148 -4.17 7.65 2.64
N LYS A 149 -4.41 6.52 1.95
CA LYS A 149 -5.42 6.43 0.88
C LYS A 149 -6.82 6.84 1.39
N LEU A 150 -7.23 6.37 2.57
CA LEU A 150 -8.49 6.79 3.20
C LEU A 150 -8.52 8.28 3.58
N MET A 151 -7.38 8.86 3.98
CA MET A 151 -7.27 10.29 4.26
C MET A 151 -7.46 11.13 2.99
N LEU A 152 -6.93 10.69 1.84
CA LEU A 152 -7.11 11.37 0.55
C LEU A 152 -8.57 11.38 0.12
N GLU A 153 -9.28 10.25 0.26
CA GLU A 153 -10.73 10.17 -0.03
C GLU A 153 -11.59 11.16 0.78
N MET A 154 -11.09 11.60 1.93
CA MET A 154 -11.75 12.56 2.82
C MET A 154 -11.10 13.95 2.83
N GLU A 155 -10.18 14.19 1.90
CA GLU A 155 -9.44 15.45 1.74
C GLU A 155 -8.64 15.88 2.99
N LEU A 156 -8.18 14.92 3.79
CA LEU A 156 -7.39 15.14 5.01
C LEU A 156 -5.88 15.25 4.68
N TYR A 157 -5.52 16.14 3.75
CA TYR A 157 -4.19 16.18 3.17
C TYR A 157 -3.06 16.46 4.17
N ASP A 158 -3.23 17.41 5.10
CA ASP A 158 -2.19 17.72 6.09
C ASP A 158 -1.92 16.54 7.04
N ARG A 159 -2.97 15.77 7.36
CA ARG A 159 -2.84 14.54 8.16
C ARG A 159 -2.15 13.45 7.33
N ALA A 160 -2.51 13.28 6.07
CA ALA A 160 -1.85 12.35 5.16
C ALA A 160 -0.34 12.62 5.07
N LEU A 161 0.06 13.87 4.85
CA LEU A 161 1.48 14.29 4.82
C LEU A 161 2.19 13.97 6.14
N THR A 162 1.54 14.16 7.29
CA THR A 162 2.12 13.80 8.59
C THR A 162 2.44 12.30 8.68
N ILE A 163 1.56 11.44 8.15
CA ILE A 163 1.79 9.98 8.14
C ILE A 163 2.89 9.61 7.13
N LEU A 164 2.87 10.21 5.95
CA LEU A 164 3.86 10.00 4.90
C LEU A 164 5.27 10.42 5.32
N ASP A 165 5.40 11.53 6.05
CA ASP A 165 6.66 11.96 6.68
C ASP A 165 7.21 10.90 7.65
N GLY A 166 6.34 10.17 8.35
CA GLY A 166 6.73 9.06 9.21
C GLY A 166 7.28 7.89 8.39
N LEU A 167 6.54 7.50 7.35
CA LEU A 167 6.93 6.42 6.43
C LEU A 167 8.28 6.70 5.75
N GLN A 168 8.47 7.91 5.24
CA GLN A 168 9.71 8.30 4.57
C GLN A 168 10.94 8.24 5.49
N ARG A 169 10.80 8.57 6.77
CA ARG A 169 11.90 8.49 7.74
C ARG A 169 12.31 7.04 8.03
N GLU A 170 11.39 6.10 7.86
CA GLU A 170 11.65 4.67 8.04
C GLU A 170 12.22 4.03 6.79
N ASP A 171 11.66 4.36 5.63
CA ASP A 171 12.08 3.87 4.33
C ASP A 171 11.80 4.91 3.23
N ASP A 172 12.87 5.51 2.69
CA ASP A 172 12.79 6.48 1.60
C ASP A 172 12.81 5.83 0.20
N GLN A 173 12.78 4.48 0.12
CA GLN A 173 12.75 3.73 -1.12
C GLN A 173 11.34 3.22 -1.48
N SER A 174 10.30 3.51 -0.70
CA SER A 174 8.94 3.05 -1.01
C SER A 174 8.30 3.80 -2.18
N VAL A 175 7.98 3.09 -3.27
CA VAL A 175 7.28 3.62 -4.45
C VAL A 175 5.89 4.15 -4.08
N ASP A 176 5.07 3.37 -3.37
CA ASP A 176 3.74 3.77 -2.88
C ASP A 176 3.78 5.07 -2.08
N MET A 177 4.76 5.21 -1.18
CA MET A 177 4.88 6.38 -0.32
C MET A 177 5.18 7.65 -1.14
N TRP A 178 6.14 7.60 -2.07
CA TRP A 178 6.45 8.73 -2.94
C TRP A 178 5.29 9.10 -3.86
N TYR A 179 4.60 8.09 -4.40
CA TYR A 179 3.40 8.29 -5.20
C TYR A 179 2.31 9.01 -4.38
N LEU A 180 2.08 8.57 -3.14
CA LEU A 180 1.07 9.17 -2.27
C LEU A 180 1.46 10.58 -1.82
N PHE A 181 2.73 10.91 -1.61
CA PHE A 181 3.16 12.30 -1.42
C PHE A 181 2.80 13.15 -2.64
N GLY A 182 3.19 12.69 -3.83
CA GLY A 182 2.92 13.38 -5.08
C GLY A 182 1.43 13.63 -5.30
N TRP A 183 0.62 12.59 -5.12
CA TRP A 183 -0.84 12.68 -5.26
C TRP A 183 -1.47 13.59 -4.20
N THR A 184 -1.00 13.54 -2.95
CA THR A 184 -1.49 14.41 -1.87
C THR A 184 -1.26 15.89 -2.20
N TYR A 185 -0.04 16.24 -2.62
CA TYR A 185 0.31 17.62 -2.99
C TYR A 185 -0.45 18.08 -4.24
N TYR A 186 -0.62 17.20 -5.24
CA TYR A 186 -1.43 17.48 -6.41
C TYR A 186 -2.86 17.86 -6.01
N CYS A 187 -3.51 17.03 -5.17
CA CYS A 187 -4.86 17.27 -4.67
C CYS A 187 -4.97 18.56 -3.85
N GLN A 188 -3.95 18.93 -3.05
CA GLN A 188 -3.93 20.22 -2.36
C GLN A 188 -3.95 21.40 -3.34
N GLY A 189 -3.25 21.33 -4.47
CA GLY A 189 -3.26 22.40 -5.47
C GLY A 189 -4.57 22.49 -6.26
N GLU A 190 -5.30 21.38 -6.37
CA GLU A 190 -6.63 21.32 -7.01
C GLU A 190 -7.76 21.85 -6.11
N GLN A 191 -7.53 22.03 -4.80
CA GLN A 191 -8.57 22.52 -3.90
C GLN A 191 -9.12 23.90 -4.31
N GLU A 192 -10.44 24.03 -4.19
CA GLU A 192 -11.11 25.32 -4.37
C GLU A 192 -10.63 26.34 -3.33
N GLY A 193 -10.36 27.57 -3.78
CA GLY A 193 -9.95 28.67 -2.89
C GLY A 193 -8.45 28.74 -2.59
N VAL A 194 -7.64 27.79 -3.07
CA VAL A 194 -6.17 27.90 -3.02
C VAL A 194 -5.69 29.00 -3.97
N THR A 195 -4.78 29.85 -3.51
CA THR A 195 -4.22 30.92 -4.34
C THR A 195 -3.35 30.34 -5.45
N GLN A 196 -3.23 31.04 -6.58
CA GLN A 196 -2.38 30.57 -7.67
C GLN A 196 -0.93 30.37 -7.23
N GLU A 197 -0.38 31.26 -6.40
CA GLU A 197 0.97 31.14 -5.84
C GLU A 197 1.12 29.85 -5.03
N ARG A 198 0.18 29.60 -4.09
CA ARG A 198 0.24 28.39 -3.25
C ARG A 198 0.03 27.11 -4.05
N ARG A 199 -0.84 27.14 -5.07
CA ARG A 199 -1.05 26.02 -5.99
C ARG A 199 0.24 25.65 -6.69
N LEU A 200 0.96 26.63 -7.24
CA LEU A 200 2.23 26.38 -7.93
C LEU A 200 3.27 25.81 -6.97
N GLU A 201 3.39 26.33 -5.74
CA GLU A 201 4.29 25.77 -4.72
C GLU A 201 4.01 24.29 -4.44
N VAL A 202 2.76 23.91 -4.13
CA VAL A 202 2.46 22.49 -3.83
C VAL A 202 2.57 21.61 -5.07
N TRP A 203 2.30 22.13 -6.26
CA TRP A 203 2.48 21.39 -7.50
C TRP A 203 3.95 21.17 -7.86
N GLU A 204 4.85 22.08 -7.47
CA GLU A 204 6.30 21.84 -7.57
C GLU A 204 6.70 20.64 -6.69
N GLU A 205 6.26 20.61 -5.43
CA GLU A 205 6.50 19.47 -4.52
C GLU A 205 5.89 18.16 -5.05
N ALA A 206 4.67 18.24 -5.60
CA ALA A 206 3.99 17.10 -6.22
C ALA A 206 4.83 16.51 -7.34
N ARG A 207 5.34 17.37 -8.24
CA ARG A 207 6.16 16.97 -9.38
C ARG A 207 7.45 16.30 -8.92
N GLU A 208 8.12 16.82 -7.90
CA GLU A 208 9.34 16.20 -7.38
C GLU A 208 9.11 14.80 -6.82
N CYS A 209 8.03 14.62 -6.05
CA CYS A 209 7.67 13.31 -5.48
C CYS A 209 7.29 12.29 -6.57
N LEU A 210 6.56 12.72 -7.61
CA LEU A 210 6.16 11.84 -8.72
C LEU A 210 7.35 11.45 -9.60
N LEU A 211 8.31 12.35 -9.85
CA LEU A 211 9.55 11.99 -10.55
C LEU A 211 10.37 10.96 -9.75
N GLN A 212 10.43 11.13 -8.42
CA GLN A 212 11.07 10.15 -7.55
C GLN A 212 10.33 8.79 -7.56
N THR A 213 8.99 8.82 -7.68
CA THR A 213 8.16 7.63 -7.87
C THR A 213 8.57 6.88 -9.14
N GLU A 214 8.60 7.52 -10.31
CA GLU A 214 8.99 6.89 -11.57
C GLU A 214 10.40 6.31 -11.53
N LYS A 215 11.34 7.06 -10.94
CA LYS A 215 12.71 6.63 -10.78
C LYS A 215 12.81 5.35 -9.95
N LEU A 216 12.16 5.31 -8.78
CA LEU A 216 12.19 4.12 -7.92
C LEU A 216 11.42 2.95 -8.53
N TYR A 217 10.30 3.22 -9.20
CA TYR A 217 9.53 2.23 -9.93
C TYR A 217 10.41 1.44 -10.90
N GLN A 218 11.18 2.15 -11.73
CA GLN A 218 12.10 1.54 -12.69
C GLN A 218 13.26 0.80 -12.00
N GLN A 219 13.84 1.39 -10.96
CA GLN A 219 14.98 0.79 -10.25
C GLN A 219 14.63 -0.51 -9.52
N GLN A 220 13.39 -0.64 -9.07
CA GLN A 220 12.92 -1.76 -8.27
C GLN A 220 12.13 -2.80 -9.07
N GLU A 221 11.89 -2.54 -10.37
CA GLU A 221 11.01 -3.38 -11.21
C GLU A 221 9.62 -3.54 -10.55
N HIS A 222 9.07 -2.44 -10.05
CA HIS A 222 7.77 -2.43 -9.37
C HIS A 222 6.65 -2.91 -10.32
N ASP A 223 5.64 -3.59 -9.78
CA ASP A 223 4.64 -4.33 -10.56
C ASP A 223 3.24 -3.71 -10.59
N ASP A 224 2.98 -2.68 -9.77
CA ASP A 224 1.71 -1.93 -9.82
C ASP A 224 1.68 -0.92 -10.99
N GLU A 225 1.25 -1.39 -12.17
CA GLU A 225 1.08 -0.56 -13.37
C GLU A 225 0.18 0.66 -13.14
N GLY A 226 -0.82 0.55 -12.24
CA GLY A 226 -1.75 1.64 -11.95
C GLY A 226 -1.08 2.83 -11.26
N ILE A 227 -0.09 2.58 -10.41
CA ILE A 227 0.73 3.65 -9.81
C ILE A 227 1.52 4.39 -10.89
N LEU A 228 2.16 3.66 -11.81
CA LEU A 228 2.98 4.27 -12.87
C LEU A 228 2.12 5.09 -13.82
N GLU A 229 1.02 4.53 -14.32
CA GLU A 229 0.12 5.20 -15.26
C GLU A 229 -0.42 6.51 -14.66
N HIS A 230 -0.91 6.46 -13.42
CA HIS A 230 -1.44 7.67 -12.80
C HIS A 230 -0.35 8.69 -12.46
N ALA A 231 0.83 8.26 -12.02
CA ALA A 231 1.95 9.17 -11.80
C ALA A 231 2.33 9.92 -13.09
N GLN A 232 2.33 9.23 -14.23
CA GLN A 232 2.60 9.82 -15.55
C GLN A 232 1.52 10.83 -15.97
N GLU A 233 0.25 10.51 -15.75
CA GLU A 233 -0.87 11.44 -16.02
C GLU A 233 -0.76 12.73 -15.20
N LEU A 234 -0.45 12.60 -13.91
CA LEU A 234 -0.24 13.74 -13.01
C LEU A 234 1.00 14.55 -13.44
N LEU A 235 2.11 13.90 -13.77
CA LEU A 235 3.32 14.57 -14.26
C LEU A 235 3.08 15.34 -15.55
N ALA A 236 2.34 14.78 -16.51
CA ALA A 236 1.98 15.47 -17.74
C ALA A 236 1.16 16.74 -17.45
N THR A 237 0.22 16.66 -16.51
CA THR A 237 -0.59 17.82 -16.07
C THR A 237 0.28 18.89 -15.40
N LEU A 238 1.17 18.47 -14.49
CA LEU A 238 2.06 19.36 -13.75
C LEU A 238 3.08 20.04 -14.67
N ASN A 239 3.66 19.31 -15.62
CA ASN A 239 4.62 19.84 -16.59
C ASN A 239 3.99 20.85 -17.57
N ALA A 240 2.69 20.72 -17.86
CA ALA A 240 1.97 21.72 -18.65
C ALA A 240 1.69 23.02 -17.87
N ALA A 241 1.63 22.94 -16.53
CA ALA A 241 1.28 24.07 -15.67
C ALA A 241 2.51 24.80 -15.07
N LEU A 242 3.60 24.07 -14.84
CA LEU A 242 4.82 24.57 -14.20
C LEU A 242 5.90 24.91 -15.22
N PRO A 243 6.83 25.83 -14.90
CA PRO A 243 8.01 26.02 -15.72
C PRO A 243 8.87 24.74 -15.77
N PRO A 244 9.68 24.56 -16.83
CA PRO A 244 10.71 23.52 -16.87
C PRO A 244 11.60 23.58 -15.63
N ARG A 245 12.11 22.44 -15.16
CA ARG A 245 12.98 22.46 -13.99
C ARG A 245 14.32 23.09 -14.40
N SER A 246 14.98 23.70 -13.43
CA SER A 246 16.32 24.23 -13.62
C SER A 246 17.28 23.04 -13.82
N GLY A 247 17.68 22.75 -15.06
CA GLY A 247 18.57 21.65 -15.40
C GLY A 247 18.03 20.61 -16.38
N ASP A 248 16.74 20.68 -16.77
CA ASP A 248 16.15 19.76 -17.75
C ASP A 248 16.59 20.07 -19.21
N ASP A 249 17.18 21.25 -19.46
CA ASP A 249 17.71 21.65 -20.79
C ASP A 249 18.94 20.82 -21.24
N GLU A 250 19.48 19.92 -20.41
CA GLU A 250 20.68 19.12 -20.75
C GLU A 250 20.38 17.65 -21.14
N GLU A 251 19.12 17.17 -21.04
CA GLU A 251 18.80 15.75 -21.29
C GLU A 251 17.92 15.47 -22.53
N GLU A 252 17.45 16.49 -23.26
CA GLU A 252 16.70 16.33 -24.52
C GLU A 252 17.54 16.60 -25.79
N GLU A 253 18.70 15.94 -25.98
CA GLU A 253 19.35 15.89 -27.30
C GLU A 253 20.12 14.57 -27.55
N GLU A 254 19.49 13.39 -27.56
CA GLU A 254 20.01 12.24 -28.35
C GLU A 254 18.90 11.27 -28.79
N GLU A 255 17.99 11.67 -29.68
CA GLU A 255 17.33 10.69 -30.57
C GLU A 255 16.94 11.28 -31.94
N GLU A 256 17.90 11.83 -32.68
CA GLU A 256 17.73 12.12 -34.11
C GLU A 256 19.01 11.75 -34.87
N GLY A 257 19.00 10.58 -35.54
CA GLY A 257 19.75 10.43 -36.79
C GLY A 257 20.74 9.26 -36.89
N ALA A 258 20.24 8.08 -37.26
CA ALA A 258 21.00 7.18 -38.14
C ALA A 258 20.06 6.30 -38.98
N GLY A 259 19.32 6.95 -39.89
CA GLY A 259 18.81 6.27 -41.09
C GLY A 259 19.95 6.04 -42.09
N GLY A 260 20.20 4.79 -42.46
CA GLY A 260 21.16 4.43 -43.50
C GLY A 260 21.07 2.96 -43.90
N LYS A 261 20.06 2.64 -44.72
CA LYS A 261 19.94 1.35 -45.40
C LYS A 261 20.91 1.24 -46.59
N ASP A 262 21.31 0.00 -46.83
CA ASP A 262 21.73 -0.64 -48.09
C ASP A 262 23.18 -0.46 -48.60
N GLY A 263 23.83 -1.61 -48.84
CA GLY A 263 25.10 -1.72 -49.54
C GLY A 263 25.78 -3.09 -49.36
N GLU A 264 25.16 -4.16 -49.87
CA GLU A 264 25.85 -5.43 -50.14
C GLU A 264 27.06 -5.18 -51.05
N GLU A 265 28.25 -5.70 -50.72
CA GLU A 265 29.26 -6.04 -51.74
C GLU A 265 30.25 -7.11 -51.24
N ASP A 266 29.99 -8.30 -51.78
CA ASP A 266 30.79 -9.52 -51.91
C ASP A 266 32.26 -9.29 -52.30
N TRP A 267 33.22 -9.90 -51.58
CA TRP A 267 34.59 -10.10 -52.03
C TRP A 267 35.21 -11.38 -51.45
N GLU A 268 34.98 -12.51 -52.16
CA GLU A 268 35.83 -13.70 -52.08
C GLU A 268 37.18 -13.51 -52.81
N ASP A 269 38.23 -13.98 -52.13
CA ASP A 269 39.50 -14.55 -52.61
C ASP A 269 40.42 -13.79 -53.59
N ILE A 270 41.64 -13.50 -53.11
CA ILE A 270 42.82 -13.91 -53.88
C ILE A 270 44.04 -14.25 -52.99
N ALA A 271 44.67 -15.34 -53.40
CA ALA A 271 45.79 -16.05 -52.80
C ALA A 271 47.09 -15.23 -52.62
N SER A 272 47.87 -15.59 -51.60
CA SER A 272 49.33 -15.43 -51.62
C SER A 272 50.00 -16.73 -51.21
N SER A 273 50.73 -17.27 -52.17
CA SER A 273 51.61 -18.44 -52.16
C SER A 273 52.83 -18.28 -51.24
N GLY A 274 53.33 -19.41 -50.73
CA GLY A 274 54.65 -19.53 -50.09
C GLY A 274 54.93 -20.97 -49.68
N ASP A 275 55.40 -21.78 -50.62
CA ASP A 275 55.77 -23.19 -50.54
C ASP A 275 56.95 -23.52 -49.60
N GLU A 276 56.94 -24.77 -49.12
CA GLU A 276 58.06 -25.73 -48.87
C GLU A 276 59.11 -25.37 -47.78
N GLU A 277 59.63 -26.27 -46.94
CA GLU A 277 59.86 -27.72 -47.02
C GLU A 277 60.26 -28.27 -45.61
N ASP A 278 59.98 -29.56 -45.39
CA ASP A 278 60.67 -30.55 -44.54
C ASP A 278 61.02 -30.30 -43.04
N ALA A 279 60.54 -31.22 -42.17
CA ALA A 279 61.39 -32.24 -41.55
C ALA A 279 60.62 -33.21 -40.62
N MET A 280 60.70 -34.49 -41.00
CA MET A 280 60.63 -35.73 -40.20
C MET A 280 61.05 -35.64 -38.72
N GLU A 281 60.32 -36.37 -37.87
CA GLU A 281 60.73 -37.56 -37.08
C GLU A 281 60.16 -37.61 -35.65
N MET A 282 59.51 -38.76 -35.37
CA MET A 282 59.20 -39.44 -34.10
C MET A 282 58.20 -38.83 -33.11
#